data_AF-A0A7J6KR92-F1
#
_entry.id   AF-A0A7J6KR92-F1
#
_cell.length_a   1.000
_cell.length_b   1.000
_cell.length_c   1.000
_cell.angle_alpha   90.00
_cell.angle_beta   90.00
_cell.angle_gamma   90.00
#
_symmetry.space_group_name_H-M   'P 1'
#
loop_
_entity.id
_entity.type
_entity.pdbx_description
1 polymer ?
#
loop_
_entity_poly.entity_id
_entity_poly.type
_entity_poly.pdbx_seq_one_letter_code
_entity_poly.pdbx_strand_id
1 'polypeptide(L)'
;FAVVYAGAQKNLGPAGVTVVIVDEKYLGHEMPITPAYLNWATMAKADSMYNTPACYAIYVTGLYLKYTKAHGGLKHWDDLAEKKSNLLYQAIENSNGFYNAPVEKNVRSRMNVPFVIKDNDDDLKKKFLAEAKEVGLVTLSGHRSVGGLRASLYNGMPLEGVQRLVEFMNKFYNENKRVSRQLAQGLIIMPKRKNTASEESRRKRQRGDGKPRFLEEPEVYVKDGLRFVKPYRFEFRCYVKKRWLGRTLLDICKAEFMAQPPEYYENAIKEGKITIDFGKVDPDYVLQGNDLLVHETVVHENPVPFDGQLKIIGETDDVVAVDKPSGMPVHQGGGHRVNCLVEILKKQDPTRFSFAVHTLHRLDRLTSGIVILGKNPDVARVFSEAFKKHDQEIQKCYLARVKGNFKDSEVVVQGYMRCVDFRVGKFILLNSDEEADQSKEKPAVSTSSESAETEEGNKEHVEDKWSETRFEKVWYDEKNDETIVKCYPKTGRTHQIRVHLESIGHPIANDSCYGGEYEPEHPFAFPLAPHANDAPPKEGSAYSHITGIWLHALSYKMPRKNLNFTSDWPQWAIEPTKQQ
;
A
#
# COMPACT_ATOMS: atom_id res chain seq x y z
N PHE A 1 26.80 5.19 45.17
CA PHE A 1 25.96 4.29 45.99
C PHE A 1 26.87 3.53 46.95
N ALA A 2 26.45 3.31 48.20
CA ALA A 2 27.21 2.48 49.16
C ALA A 2 27.05 0.98 48.86
N VAL A 3 25.85 0.60 48.39
CA VAL A 3 25.50 -0.76 47.97
C VAL A 3 24.62 -0.68 46.72
N VAL A 4 24.85 -1.57 45.76
CA VAL A 4 23.93 -1.87 44.66
C VAL A 4 23.39 -3.28 44.88
N TYR A 5 22.08 -3.39 45.03
CA TYR A 5 21.38 -4.66 45.18
C TYR A 5 20.40 -4.82 44.01
N ALA A 6 20.57 -5.85 43.19
CA ALA A 6 19.76 -6.06 42.00
C ALA A 6 19.51 -7.54 41.72
N GLY A 7 18.29 -7.88 41.32
CA GLY A 7 18.01 -9.19 40.72
C GLY A 7 18.50 -9.24 39.28
N ALA A 8 19.12 -10.35 38.86
CA ALA A 8 19.69 -10.47 37.50
C ALA A 8 18.63 -10.70 36.41
N GLN A 9 17.44 -11.17 36.76
CA GLN A 9 16.40 -11.61 35.81
C GLN A 9 16.15 -10.65 34.62
N LYS A 10 15.88 -11.24 33.44
CA LYS A 10 15.53 -10.60 32.16
C LYS A 10 16.75 -10.16 31.33
N ASN A 11 17.32 -9.00 31.62
CA ASN A 11 18.35 -8.38 30.79
C ASN A 11 19.78 -8.65 31.28
N LEU A 12 19.98 -9.25 32.45
CA LEU A 12 21.32 -9.49 33.01
C LEU A 12 21.61 -11.00 33.19
N GLY A 13 20.60 -11.80 33.53
CA GLY A 13 20.71 -13.23 33.77
C GLY A 13 19.36 -13.90 34.03
N PRO A 14 19.35 -15.19 34.39
CA PRO A 14 18.15 -15.93 34.74
C PRO A 14 17.57 -15.50 36.09
N ALA A 15 16.33 -15.91 36.36
CA ALA A 15 15.71 -15.74 37.68
C ALA A 15 16.47 -16.52 38.76
N GLY A 16 16.39 -16.04 40.02
CA GLY A 16 17.06 -16.68 41.16
C GLY A 16 18.50 -16.25 41.40
N VAL A 17 19.04 -15.29 40.63
CA VAL A 17 20.35 -14.69 40.88
C VAL A 17 20.17 -13.25 41.37
N THR A 18 20.89 -12.94 42.44
CA THR A 18 20.99 -11.58 42.99
C THR A 18 22.44 -11.12 42.87
N VAL A 19 22.61 -9.90 42.41
CA VAL A 19 23.90 -9.21 42.33
C VAL A 19 23.95 -8.19 43.46
N VAL A 20 25.00 -8.27 44.27
CA VAL A 20 25.31 -7.31 45.31
C VAL A 20 26.69 -6.74 45.03
N ILE A 21 26.78 -5.42 44.89
CA ILE A 21 28.04 -4.69 44.74
C ILE A 21 28.13 -3.74 45.92
N VAL A 22 29.17 -3.87 46.74
CA VAL A 22 29.36 -3.08 47.96
C VAL A 22 30.65 -2.30 47.80
N ASP A 23 30.63 -1.01 48.14
CA ASP A 23 31.85 -0.21 48.25
C ASP A 23 32.59 -0.62 49.53
N GLU A 24 33.83 -1.09 49.37
CA GLU A 24 34.63 -1.69 50.45
C GLU A 24 34.75 -0.81 51.69
N LYS A 25 34.72 0.51 51.53
CA LYS A 25 34.83 1.46 52.66
C LYS A 25 33.68 1.38 53.65
N TYR A 26 32.56 0.73 53.29
CA TYR A 26 31.40 0.56 54.16
C TYR A 26 31.32 -0.83 54.81
N LEU A 27 32.30 -1.71 54.57
CA LEU A 27 32.40 -2.99 55.26
C LEU A 27 32.83 -2.78 56.72
N GLY A 28 32.29 -3.59 57.65
CA GLY A 28 32.59 -3.51 59.09
C GLY A 28 31.66 -2.58 59.87
N HIS A 29 30.62 -2.05 59.22
CA HIS A 29 29.59 -1.21 59.83
C HIS A 29 28.23 -1.93 59.94
N GLU A 30 28.23 -3.25 60.00
CA GLU A 30 27.03 -4.05 60.21
C GLU A 30 26.38 -3.77 61.57
N MET A 31 25.05 -3.92 61.64
CA MET A 31 24.35 -3.86 62.93
C MET A 31 24.71 -5.10 63.77
N PRO A 32 24.72 -5.01 65.12
CA PRO A 32 24.99 -6.17 65.98
C PRO A 32 24.05 -7.38 65.75
N ILE A 33 22.85 -7.13 65.22
CA ILE A 33 21.84 -8.16 64.91
C ILE A 33 22.04 -8.82 63.52
N THR A 34 23.00 -8.37 62.72
CA THR A 34 23.16 -8.80 61.34
C THR A 34 23.53 -10.28 61.30
N PRO A 35 22.74 -11.14 60.64
CA PRO A 35 23.09 -12.55 60.49
C PRO A 35 24.44 -12.69 59.79
N ALA A 36 25.24 -13.68 60.19
CA ALA A 36 26.55 -13.95 59.58
C ALA A 36 26.45 -14.09 58.04
N TYR A 37 25.35 -14.68 57.54
CA TYR A 37 25.07 -14.81 56.12
C TYR A 37 24.86 -13.48 55.35
N LEU A 38 24.53 -12.39 56.05
CA LEU A 38 24.37 -11.06 55.46
C LEU A 38 25.53 -10.13 55.82
N ASN A 39 26.53 -10.61 56.55
CA ASN A 39 27.73 -9.86 56.90
C ASN A 39 28.75 -9.93 55.76
N TRP A 40 28.73 -8.93 54.88
CA TRP A 40 29.64 -8.86 53.74
C TRP A 40 31.10 -8.64 54.12
N ALA A 41 31.39 -8.03 55.26
CA ALA A 41 32.77 -7.85 55.74
C ALA A 41 33.42 -9.20 56.03
N THR A 42 32.66 -10.14 56.58
CA THR A 42 33.11 -11.51 56.83
C THR A 42 33.39 -12.25 55.52
N MET A 43 32.50 -12.13 54.52
CA MET A 43 32.69 -12.76 53.21
C MET A 43 33.89 -12.19 52.45
N ALA A 44 34.03 -10.85 52.45
CA ALA A 44 35.14 -10.17 51.80
C ALA A 44 36.49 -10.54 52.44
N LYS A 45 36.56 -10.60 53.78
CA LYS A 45 37.78 -11.03 54.49
C LYS A 45 38.16 -12.47 54.18
N ALA A 46 37.18 -13.35 53.98
CA ALA A 46 37.43 -14.76 53.67
C ALA A 46 37.69 -15.03 52.18
N ASP A 47 37.51 -14.03 51.30
CA ASP A 47 37.47 -14.16 49.84
C ASP A 47 36.62 -15.36 49.37
N SER A 48 35.47 -15.56 50.03
CA SER A 48 34.63 -16.74 49.86
C SER A 48 33.17 -16.46 50.23
N MET A 49 32.27 -17.32 49.76
CA MET A 49 30.84 -17.25 50.06
C MET A 49 30.49 -18.21 51.20
N TYR A 50 29.55 -17.80 52.06
CA TYR A 50 29.06 -18.64 53.16
C TYR A 50 28.37 -19.93 52.71
N ASN A 51 27.80 -19.96 51.52
CA ASN A 51 27.17 -21.13 50.93
C ASN A 51 27.51 -21.26 49.44
N THR A 52 27.39 -22.47 48.91
CA THR A 52 27.45 -22.70 47.46
C THR A 52 26.31 -21.94 46.79
N PRO A 53 26.60 -20.98 45.89
CA PRO A 53 25.55 -20.22 45.24
C PRO A 53 24.92 -21.03 44.09
N ALA A 54 23.95 -20.43 43.39
CA ALA A 54 23.36 -21.03 42.20
C ALA A 54 24.35 -21.05 41.02
N CYS A 55 25.33 -21.97 41.05
CA CYS A 55 26.48 -22.02 40.14
C CYS A 55 26.07 -21.96 38.66
N TYR A 56 25.05 -22.72 38.26
CA TYR A 56 24.56 -22.70 36.87
C TYR A 56 24.03 -21.33 36.46
N ALA A 57 23.23 -20.70 37.32
CA ALA A 57 22.62 -19.41 37.04
C ALA A 57 23.67 -18.28 37.00
N ILE A 58 24.69 -18.35 37.87
CA ILE A 58 25.86 -17.47 37.84
C ILE A 58 26.66 -17.68 36.56
N TYR A 59 26.91 -18.93 36.16
CA TYR A 59 27.63 -19.25 34.93
C TYR A 59 26.92 -18.66 33.70
N VAL A 60 25.61 -18.87 33.57
CA VAL A 60 24.79 -18.30 32.48
C VAL A 60 24.83 -16.77 32.48
N THR A 61 24.75 -16.14 33.65
CA THR A 61 24.92 -14.68 33.80
C THR A 61 26.30 -14.23 33.29
N GLY A 62 27.36 -14.97 33.63
CA GLY A 62 28.72 -14.71 33.14
C GLY A 62 28.85 -14.85 31.62
N LEU A 63 28.21 -15.86 31.01
CA LEU A 63 28.15 -16.00 29.56
C LEU A 63 27.41 -14.82 28.90
N TYR A 64 26.28 -14.41 29.46
CA TYR A 64 25.51 -13.29 28.94
C TYR A 64 26.26 -11.95 29.05
N LEU A 65 27.02 -11.75 30.12
CA LEU A 65 27.89 -10.57 30.29
C LEU A 65 29.03 -10.57 29.27
N LYS A 66 29.66 -11.72 29.00
CA LYS A 66 30.67 -11.85 27.93
C LYS A 66 30.06 -11.56 26.56
N TYR A 67 28.87 -12.10 26.29
CA TYR A 67 28.11 -11.82 25.06
C TYR A 67 27.81 -10.33 24.91
N THR A 68 27.35 -9.68 25.97
CA THR A 68 27.10 -8.23 26.00
C THR A 68 28.36 -7.43 25.68
N LYS A 69 29.51 -7.74 26.29
CA LYS A 69 30.77 -7.07 25.98
C LYS A 69 31.17 -7.23 24.51
N ALA A 70 31.00 -8.42 23.94
CA ALA A 70 31.31 -8.69 22.54
C ALA A 70 30.41 -7.90 21.55
N HIS A 71 29.20 -7.53 21.95
CA HIS A 71 28.23 -6.80 21.11
C HIS A 71 28.28 -5.27 21.32
N GLY A 72 29.33 -4.72 21.91
CA GLY A 72 29.46 -3.27 22.13
C GLY A 72 28.95 -2.79 23.49
N GLY A 73 28.76 -3.72 24.44
CA GLY A 73 28.47 -3.41 25.84
C GLY A 73 27.11 -2.77 26.07
N LEU A 74 27.00 -1.97 27.12
CA LEU A 74 25.74 -1.34 27.53
C LEU A 74 25.20 -0.36 26.49
N LYS A 75 26.09 0.34 25.77
CA LYS A 75 25.68 1.31 24.74
C LYS A 75 24.88 0.67 23.61
N HIS A 76 25.33 -0.49 23.13
CA HIS A 76 24.60 -1.24 22.11
C HIS A 76 23.17 -1.58 22.55
N TRP A 77 23.01 -2.10 23.77
CA TRP A 77 21.70 -2.45 24.29
C TRP A 77 20.81 -1.23 24.52
N ASP A 78 21.40 -0.10 24.94
CA ASP A 78 20.68 1.16 25.07
C ASP A 78 20.17 1.62 23.68
N ASP A 79 21.06 1.77 22.70
CA ASP A 79 20.69 2.18 21.34
C ASP A 79 19.62 1.25 20.73
N LEU A 80 19.72 -0.06 20.96
CA LEU A 80 18.72 -1.04 20.49
C LEU A 80 17.38 -0.93 21.22
N ALA A 81 17.40 -0.68 22.54
CA ALA A 81 16.18 -0.46 23.32
C ALA A 81 15.45 0.81 22.90
N GLU A 82 16.19 1.88 22.58
CA GLU A 82 15.62 3.10 22.00
C GLU A 82 14.92 2.80 20.68
N LYS A 83 15.62 2.18 19.73
CA LYS A 83 15.06 1.82 18.42
C LYS A 83 13.78 1.00 18.54
N LYS A 84 13.80 -0.05 19.37
CA LYS A 84 12.64 -0.94 19.59
C LYS A 84 11.46 -0.19 20.20
N SER A 85 11.69 0.56 21.27
CA SER A 85 10.61 1.25 21.97
C SER A 85 10.03 2.39 21.15
N ASN A 86 10.86 3.18 20.46
CA ASN A 86 10.42 4.25 19.58
C ASN A 86 9.54 3.71 18.45
N LEU A 87 9.95 2.60 17.82
CA LEU A 87 9.14 1.95 16.77
C LEU A 87 7.72 1.60 17.26
N LEU A 88 7.61 1.01 18.45
CA LEU A 88 6.32 0.62 19.00
C LEU A 88 5.50 1.83 19.48
N TYR A 89 6.11 2.81 20.14
CA TYR A 89 5.40 4.02 20.57
C TYR A 89 4.92 4.86 19.38
N GLN A 90 5.71 4.96 18.30
CA GLN A 90 5.27 5.61 17.06
C GLN A 90 4.06 4.91 16.46
N ALA A 91 4.03 3.56 16.46
CA ALA A 91 2.86 2.81 15.99
C ALA A 91 1.61 3.07 16.84
N ILE A 92 1.78 3.20 18.16
CA ILE A 92 0.68 3.57 19.08
C ILE A 92 0.20 5.00 18.80
N GLU A 93 1.11 5.96 18.69
CA GLU A 93 0.77 7.38 18.47
C GLU A 93 0.11 7.61 17.11
N ASN A 94 0.57 6.93 16.07
CA ASN A 94 0.04 7.02 14.70
C ASN A 94 -1.29 6.28 14.51
N SER A 95 -1.84 5.67 15.57
CA SER A 95 -3.09 4.90 15.51
C SER A 95 -4.37 5.72 15.63
N ASN A 96 -4.27 7.06 15.66
CA ASN A 96 -5.39 7.99 15.79
C ASN A 96 -6.31 7.66 16.99
N GLY A 97 -5.70 7.37 18.14
CA GLY A 97 -6.39 7.04 19.39
C GLY A 97 -6.94 5.62 19.48
N PHE A 98 -6.73 4.77 18.48
CA PHE A 98 -7.15 3.35 18.56
C PHE A 98 -6.28 2.55 19.52
N TYR A 99 -4.98 2.80 19.55
CA TYR A 99 -4.09 2.36 20.62
C TYR A 99 -3.66 3.56 21.44
N ASN A 100 -3.68 3.42 22.77
CA ASN A 100 -3.21 4.48 23.65
C ASN A 100 -2.23 3.91 24.68
N ALA A 101 -1.10 4.58 24.88
CA ALA A 101 -0.21 4.29 25.99
C ALA A 101 -0.71 5.04 27.24
N PRO A 102 -1.09 4.37 28.33
CA PRO A 102 -1.64 5.00 29.53
C PRO A 102 -0.56 5.65 30.41
N VAL A 103 0.58 6.04 29.83
CA VAL A 103 1.77 6.53 30.52
C VAL A 103 2.27 7.80 29.82
N GLU A 104 2.56 8.84 30.62
CA GLU A 104 3.09 10.12 30.13
C GLU A 104 4.43 9.95 29.39
N LYS A 105 4.63 10.75 28.33
CA LYS A 105 5.73 10.54 27.36
C LYS A 105 7.12 10.51 28.00
N ASN A 106 7.37 11.40 28.96
CA ASN A 106 8.65 11.58 29.65
C ASN A 106 9.04 10.43 30.61
N VAL A 107 8.09 9.59 31.02
CA VAL A 107 8.31 8.47 31.96
C VAL A 107 8.02 7.10 31.34
N ARG A 108 7.89 7.05 30.01
CA ARG A 108 7.64 5.80 29.27
C ARG A 108 8.83 4.85 29.39
N SER A 109 8.51 3.59 29.67
CA SER A 109 9.52 2.54 29.70
C SER A 109 9.97 2.19 28.27
N ARG A 110 11.29 2.05 28.08
CA ARG A 110 11.89 1.49 26.85
C ARG A 110 11.84 -0.05 26.81
N MET A 111 11.44 -0.68 27.91
CA MET A 111 11.47 -2.14 28.08
C MET A 111 10.08 -2.76 28.14
N ASN A 112 9.15 -2.16 28.87
CA ASN A 112 7.80 -2.70 29.02
C ASN A 112 6.81 -1.63 28.59
N VAL A 113 6.27 -1.78 27.39
CA VAL A 113 5.37 -0.80 26.78
C VAL A 113 3.93 -1.22 27.05
N PRO A 114 3.23 -0.62 28.03
CA PRO A 114 1.80 -0.83 28.22
C PRO A 114 1.02 -0.04 27.16
N PHE A 115 -0.06 -0.63 26.67
CA PHE A 115 -1.00 0.06 25.79
C PHE A 115 -2.40 -0.55 25.93
N VAL A 116 -3.42 0.23 25.59
CA VAL A 116 -4.83 -0.18 25.57
C VAL A 116 -5.38 -0.03 24.16
N ILE A 117 -6.43 -0.79 23.85
CA ILE A 117 -7.18 -0.67 22.58
C ILE A 117 -8.47 0.09 22.88
N LYS A 118 -8.76 1.16 22.13
CA LYS A 118 -10.00 1.94 22.11
C LYS A 118 -10.64 2.10 23.49
N ASP A 119 -10.08 2.99 24.31
CA ASP A 119 -10.53 3.23 25.69
C ASP A 119 -10.63 1.97 26.58
N ASN A 120 -9.70 1.01 26.35
CA ASN A 120 -9.62 -0.26 27.07
C ASN A 120 -10.82 -1.20 26.82
N ASP A 121 -11.27 -1.26 25.57
CA ASP A 121 -12.32 -2.18 25.08
C ASP A 121 -11.92 -3.66 25.28
N ASP A 122 -12.64 -4.34 26.16
CA ASP A 122 -12.40 -5.73 26.52
C ASP A 122 -12.68 -6.72 25.39
N ASP A 123 -13.61 -6.42 24.49
CA ASP A 123 -13.98 -7.32 23.40
C ASP A 123 -12.94 -7.26 22.28
N LEU A 124 -12.44 -6.06 21.97
CA LEU A 124 -11.28 -5.90 21.09
C LEU A 124 -10.04 -6.55 21.69
N LYS A 125 -9.82 -6.47 23.01
CA LYS A 125 -8.70 -7.16 23.67
C LYS A 125 -8.83 -8.69 23.58
N LYS A 126 -10.03 -9.24 23.82
CA LYS A 126 -10.29 -10.69 23.68
C LYS A 126 -10.08 -11.18 22.26
N LYS A 127 -10.37 -10.34 21.26
CA LYS A 127 -10.08 -10.62 19.85
C LYS A 127 -8.58 -10.55 19.55
N PHE A 128 -7.93 -9.46 19.97
CA PHE A 128 -6.52 -9.17 19.71
C PHE A 128 -5.58 -10.28 20.17
N LEU A 129 -5.75 -10.79 21.39
CA LEU A 129 -4.81 -11.76 21.98
C LEU A 129 -4.79 -13.11 21.24
N ALA A 130 -5.94 -13.58 20.76
CA ALA A 130 -5.99 -14.82 20.00
C ALA A 130 -5.38 -14.67 18.60
N GLU A 131 -5.71 -13.57 17.91
CA GLU A 131 -5.17 -13.28 16.57
C GLU A 131 -3.66 -13.00 16.61
N ALA A 132 -3.17 -12.33 17.66
CA ALA A 132 -1.73 -12.14 17.88
C ALA A 132 -1.02 -13.49 18.02
N LYS A 133 -1.62 -14.40 18.78
CA LYS A 133 -1.08 -15.75 18.99
C LYS A 133 -1.01 -16.55 17.68
N GLU A 134 -1.96 -16.39 16.77
CA GLU A 134 -1.93 -17.04 15.45
C GLU A 134 -0.74 -16.62 14.59
N VAL A 135 -0.23 -15.39 14.76
CA VAL A 135 0.97 -14.90 14.07
C VAL A 135 2.26 -15.05 14.90
N GLY A 136 2.22 -15.86 15.95
CA GLY A 136 3.38 -16.16 16.81
C GLY A 136 3.66 -15.11 17.88
N LEU A 137 2.82 -14.08 18.02
CA LEU A 137 2.95 -13.05 19.06
C LEU A 137 2.21 -13.50 20.32
N VAL A 138 2.98 -13.92 21.32
CA VAL A 138 2.45 -14.43 22.60
C VAL A 138 2.76 -13.48 23.75
N THR A 139 2.17 -13.76 24.92
CA THR A 139 2.45 -13.07 26.20
C THR A 139 2.22 -11.56 26.21
N LEU A 140 1.35 -11.04 25.34
CA LEU A 140 0.98 -9.61 25.25
C LEU A 140 -0.08 -9.14 26.25
N SER A 141 -0.65 -10.05 27.06
CA SER A 141 -1.64 -9.68 28.07
C SER A 141 -1.02 -8.72 29.09
N GLY A 142 -1.74 -7.63 29.39
CA GLY A 142 -1.34 -6.67 30.42
C GLY A 142 -1.34 -7.25 31.84
N HIS A 143 -0.97 -6.41 32.80
CA HIS A 143 -0.90 -6.81 34.20
C HIS A 143 -2.30 -7.07 34.76
N ARG A 144 -2.48 -8.12 35.58
CA ARG A 144 -3.80 -8.51 36.13
C ARG A 144 -4.53 -7.37 36.83
N SER A 145 -3.81 -6.49 37.53
CA SER A 145 -4.40 -5.38 38.29
C SER A 145 -4.74 -4.13 37.48
N VAL A 146 -4.14 -3.95 36.29
CA VAL A 146 -4.28 -2.71 35.49
C VAL A 146 -5.01 -2.98 34.17
N GLY A 147 -5.03 -4.23 33.70
CA GLY A 147 -5.63 -4.59 32.42
C GLY A 147 -4.76 -4.18 31.24
N GLY A 148 -5.41 -3.95 30.09
CA GLY A 148 -4.74 -3.60 28.84
C GLY A 148 -3.83 -4.69 28.27
N LEU A 149 -2.87 -4.25 27.48
CA LEU A 149 -1.85 -5.04 26.80
C LEU A 149 -0.47 -4.52 27.20
N ARG A 150 0.55 -5.38 27.08
CA ARG A 150 1.94 -5.03 27.35
C ARG A 150 2.89 -5.77 26.44
N ALA A 151 3.74 -5.03 25.74
CA ALA A 151 4.87 -5.59 25.01
C ALA A 151 6.15 -5.49 25.84
N SER A 152 6.86 -6.61 26.00
CA SER A 152 8.15 -6.66 26.70
C SER A 152 9.29 -6.76 25.70
N LEU A 153 10.14 -5.73 25.65
CA LEU A 153 11.18 -5.48 24.66
C LEU A 153 12.59 -5.74 25.21
N TYR A 154 12.74 -6.73 26.10
CA TYR A 154 14.02 -7.13 26.68
C TYR A 154 15.10 -7.38 25.63
N ASN A 155 16.37 -7.45 26.03
CA ASN A 155 17.50 -7.56 25.10
C ASN A 155 17.40 -8.78 24.17
N GLY A 156 16.87 -9.90 24.67
CA GLY A 156 16.61 -11.10 23.87
C GLY A 156 15.45 -10.98 22.87
N MET A 157 14.64 -9.91 22.94
CA MET A 157 13.62 -9.62 21.92
C MET A 157 14.27 -8.88 20.74
N PRO A 158 14.35 -9.50 19.55
CA PRO A 158 14.95 -8.90 18.37
C PRO A 158 14.10 -7.73 17.84
N LEU A 159 14.71 -6.83 17.06
CA LEU A 159 14.01 -5.68 16.46
C LEU A 159 12.89 -6.14 15.53
N GLU A 160 13.14 -7.23 14.82
CA GLU A 160 12.24 -7.94 13.91
C GLU A 160 10.97 -8.41 14.63
N GLY A 161 11.10 -8.83 15.90
CA GLY A 161 9.95 -9.21 16.72
C GLY A 161 9.04 -8.01 17.02
N VAL A 162 9.63 -6.83 17.21
CA VAL A 162 8.88 -5.58 17.42
C VAL A 162 8.23 -5.10 16.12
N GLN A 163 8.93 -5.21 15.00
CA GLN A 163 8.37 -4.93 13.67
C GLN A 163 7.15 -5.82 13.40
N ARG A 164 7.25 -7.12 13.70
CA ARG A 164 6.13 -8.06 13.55
C ARG A 164 4.92 -7.69 14.41
N LEU A 165 5.16 -7.23 15.64
CA LEU A 165 4.09 -6.73 16.52
C LEU A 165 3.44 -5.48 15.92
N VAL A 166 4.21 -4.53 15.42
CA VAL A 166 3.70 -3.30 14.80
C VAL A 166 2.89 -3.62 13.54
N GLU A 167 3.37 -4.51 12.67
CA GLU A 167 2.63 -5.00 11.50
C GLU A 167 1.28 -5.61 11.90
N PHE A 168 1.29 -6.47 12.92
CA PHE A 168 0.06 -7.08 13.43
C PHE A 168 -0.89 -6.02 14.01
N MET A 169 -0.40 -5.10 14.83
CA MET A 169 -1.18 -4.01 15.40
C MET A 169 -1.81 -3.15 14.30
N ASN A 170 -1.08 -2.88 13.23
CA ASN A 170 -1.58 -2.13 12.06
C ASN A 170 -2.67 -2.91 11.31
N LYS A 171 -2.46 -4.21 11.08
CA LYS A 171 -3.48 -5.08 10.48
C LYS A 171 -4.76 -5.09 11.33
N PHE A 172 -4.62 -5.35 12.63
CA PHE A 172 -5.73 -5.39 13.57
C PHE A 172 -6.46 -4.05 13.63
N TYR A 173 -5.73 -2.93 13.65
CA TYR A 173 -6.32 -1.60 13.56
C TYR A 173 -7.16 -1.45 12.29
N ASN A 174 -6.61 -1.77 11.12
CA ASN A 174 -7.29 -1.63 9.84
C ASN A 174 -8.58 -2.46 9.74
N GLU A 175 -8.59 -3.66 10.32
CA GLU A 175 -9.75 -4.56 10.31
C GLU A 175 -10.83 -4.14 11.32
N ASN A 176 -10.46 -3.43 12.38
CA ASN A 176 -11.37 -3.09 13.49
C ASN A 176 -11.72 -1.60 13.59
N LYS A 177 -11.12 -0.73 12.76
CA LYS A 177 -11.35 0.73 12.78
C LYS A 177 -12.64 1.23 12.11
N ARG A 178 -13.62 0.36 11.85
CA ARG A 178 -14.93 0.76 11.29
C ARG A 178 -16.08 -0.07 11.83
N VAL A 179 -16.47 0.16 13.08
CA VAL A 179 -17.85 -0.08 13.58
C VAL A 179 -18.20 0.98 14.63
N SER A 180 -18.44 2.22 14.20
CA SER A 180 -19.04 3.26 15.07
C SER A 180 -20.10 4.10 14.33
N ARG A 181 -20.77 3.54 13.31
CA ARG A 181 -21.87 4.24 12.60
C ARG A 181 -23.16 3.43 12.39
N GLN A 182 -23.29 2.24 12.98
CA GLN A 182 -24.51 1.42 12.85
C GLN A 182 -25.04 0.81 14.16
N LEU A 183 -24.50 1.18 15.33
CA LEU A 183 -25.00 0.69 16.63
C LEU A 183 -25.87 1.70 17.40
N ALA A 184 -26.32 2.77 16.75
CA ALA A 184 -27.28 3.73 17.33
C ALA A 184 -28.67 3.68 16.67
N GLN A 185 -28.93 2.72 15.78
CA GLN A 185 -30.28 2.44 15.30
C GLN A 185 -30.57 0.98 15.60
N GLY A 186 -31.35 0.78 16.66
CA GLY A 186 -31.70 -0.53 17.17
C GLY A 186 -32.39 -1.38 16.11
N LEU A 187 -31.85 -2.57 15.90
CA LEU A 187 -32.57 -3.83 15.83
C LEU A 187 -31.52 -4.93 15.65
N ILE A 188 -31.65 -6.01 16.43
CA ILE A 188 -30.99 -7.33 16.37
C ILE A 188 -30.28 -7.68 17.69
N ILE A 189 -31.00 -8.43 18.52
CA ILE A 189 -30.46 -9.26 19.59
C ILE A 189 -29.74 -10.44 18.90
N MET A 190 -28.43 -10.56 19.04
CA MET A 190 -27.70 -11.74 18.55
C MET A 190 -27.75 -12.87 19.60
N PRO A 191 -28.14 -14.10 19.23
CA PRO A 191 -28.09 -15.23 20.16
C PRO A 191 -26.65 -15.75 20.29
N LYS A 192 -26.28 -16.14 21.52
CA LYS A 192 -24.99 -16.79 21.84
C LYS A 192 -24.84 -18.11 21.06
N ARG A 193 -23.83 -18.19 20.18
CA ARG A 193 -23.46 -19.45 19.51
C ARG A 193 -22.60 -20.32 20.41
N LYS A 194 -23.03 -21.56 20.64
CA LYS A 194 -22.22 -22.65 21.19
C LYS A 194 -21.19 -23.10 20.15
N ASN A 195 -19.96 -23.35 20.61
CA ASN A 195 -18.86 -23.87 19.81
C ASN A 195 -19.03 -25.37 19.53
N THR A 196 -19.33 -25.70 18.27
CA THR A 196 -18.97 -26.98 17.63
C THR A 196 -18.57 -26.65 16.20
N ALA A 197 -17.26 -26.69 15.89
CA ALA A 197 -16.76 -26.27 14.59
C ALA A 197 -17.16 -27.27 13.50
N SER A 198 -18.05 -26.85 12.59
CA SER A 198 -18.41 -27.57 11.38
C SER A 198 -17.36 -27.42 10.28
N GLU A 199 -17.39 -28.30 9.29
CA GLU A 199 -16.55 -28.29 8.08
C GLU A 199 -16.61 -26.96 7.30
N GLU A 200 -17.76 -26.28 7.37
CA GLU A 200 -18.00 -24.93 6.83
C GLU A 200 -17.12 -23.86 7.50
N SER A 201 -16.80 -24.03 8.79
CA SER A 201 -15.93 -23.12 9.54
C SER A 201 -14.46 -23.25 9.12
N ARG A 202 -14.03 -24.46 8.71
CA ARG A 202 -12.70 -24.70 8.12
C ARG A 202 -12.60 -24.09 6.72
N ARG A 203 -13.61 -24.28 5.87
CA ARG A 203 -13.67 -23.65 4.53
C ARG A 203 -13.61 -22.12 4.61
N LYS A 204 -14.33 -21.49 5.54
CA LYS A 204 -14.27 -20.02 5.78
C LYS A 204 -12.89 -19.52 6.22
N ARG A 205 -12.15 -20.28 7.03
CA ARG A 205 -10.78 -19.92 7.44
C ARG A 205 -9.79 -19.99 6.28
N GLN A 206 -9.96 -20.92 5.34
CA GLN A 206 -9.05 -21.12 4.21
C GLN A 206 -9.26 -20.09 3.08
N ARG A 207 -10.52 -19.69 2.82
CA ARG A 207 -10.89 -18.68 1.80
C ARG A 207 -10.24 -17.31 2.06
N GLY A 208 -10.12 -16.89 3.32
CA GLY A 208 -9.50 -15.60 3.67
C GLY A 208 -10.25 -14.38 3.13
N ASP A 209 -9.55 -13.26 2.96
CA ASP A 209 -10.11 -11.98 2.52
C ASP A 209 -10.31 -11.87 0.99
N GLY A 210 -10.05 -12.95 0.25
CA GLY A 210 -10.16 -12.98 -1.20
C GLY A 210 -9.17 -12.07 -1.93
N LYS A 211 -8.12 -11.57 -1.26
CA LYS A 211 -7.11 -10.72 -1.90
C LYS A 211 -6.02 -11.54 -2.57
N PRO A 212 -5.44 -11.03 -3.69
CA PRO A 212 -4.28 -11.65 -4.32
C PRO A 212 -3.09 -11.79 -3.38
N ARG A 213 -2.25 -12.82 -3.58
CA ARG A 213 -1.12 -13.14 -2.71
C ARG A 213 0.15 -13.45 -3.49
N PHE A 214 1.28 -12.99 -2.97
CA PHE A 214 2.59 -13.48 -3.37
C PHE A 214 2.81 -14.86 -2.77
N LEU A 215 3.19 -15.84 -3.61
CA LEU A 215 3.56 -17.17 -3.14
C LEU A 215 5.06 -17.28 -2.85
N GLU A 216 5.83 -16.35 -3.40
CA GLU A 216 7.26 -16.17 -3.16
C GLU A 216 7.61 -14.68 -3.21
N GLU A 217 8.75 -14.32 -2.62
CA GLU A 217 9.20 -12.93 -2.60
C GLU A 217 9.81 -12.54 -3.97
N PRO A 218 9.28 -11.52 -4.67
CA PRO A 218 9.80 -11.13 -5.97
C PRO A 218 11.19 -10.51 -5.89
N GLU A 219 12.14 -11.07 -6.62
CA GLU A 219 13.49 -10.53 -6.76
C GLU A 219 13.51 -9.40 -7.80
N VAL A 220 14.16 -8.28 -7.44
CA VAL A 220 14.21 -7.06 -8.24
C VAL A 220 15.65 -6.68 -8.54
N TYR A 221 15.91 -6.20 -9.75
CA TYR A 221 17.24 -5.71 -10.14
C TYR A 221 17.12 -4.51 -11.07
N VAL A 222 18.18 -3.71 -11.13
CA VAL A 222 18.24 -2.50 -11.97
C VAL A 222 19.35 -2.67 -12.99
N LYS A 223 19.05 -2.37 -14.26
CA LYS A 223 19.98 -2.45 -15.38
C LYS A 223 19.61 -1.38 -16.41
N ASP A 224 20.59 -0.63 -16.90
CA ASP A 224 20.44 0.37 -17.96
C ASP A 224 19.31 1.39 -17.71
N GLY A 225 19.17 1.88 -16.47
CA GLY A 225 18.14 2.86 -16.09
C GLY A 225 16.72 2.30 -15.96
N LEU A 226 16.56 0.98 -16.04
CA LEU A 226 15.29 0.28 -15.86
C LEU A 226 15.33 -0.65 -14.64
N ARG A 227 14.18 -0.77 -13.98
CA ARG A 227 13.92 -1.74 -12.92
C ARG A 227 13.18 -2.96 -13.48
N PHE A 228 13.78 -4.12 -13.28
CA PHE A 228 13.26 -5.42 -13.66
C PHE A 228 12.81 -6.20 -12.42
N VAL A 229 11.89 -7.13 -12.63
CA VAL A 229 11.44 -8.11 -11.63
C VAL A 229 11.60 -9.49 -12.25
N LYS A 230 12.30 -10.39 -11.57
CA LYS A 230 12.37 -11.79 -12.03
C LYS A 230 10.97 -12.40 -11.98
N PRO A 231 10.61 -13.30 -12.91
CA PRO A 231 9.30 -13.95 -12.89
C PRO A 231 9.05 -14.60 -11.53
N TYR A 232 7.83 -14.43 -11.00
CA TYR A 232 7.49 -14.94 -9.66
C TYR A 232 6.09 -15.56 -9.62
N ARG A 233 5.90 -16.54 -8.73
CA ARG A 233 4.61 -17.19 -8.48
C ARG A 233 3.68 -16.27 -7.71
N PHE A 234 2.49 -16.12 -8.25
CA PHE A 234 1.45 -15.26 -7.72
C PHE A 234 0.10 -15.93 -7.81
N GLU A 235 -0.74 -15.63 -6.84
CA GLU A 235 -2.08 -16.19 -6.72
C GLU A 235 -3.10 -15.06 -6.80
N PHE A 236 -3.82 -14.99 -7.92
CA PHE A 236 -4.96 -14.10 -8.07
C PHE A 236 -6.16 -14.71 -7.35
N ARG A 237 -6.84 -13.90 -6.54
CA ARG A 237 -8.06 -14.28 -5.85
C ARG A 237 -9.14 -13.25 -6.12
N CYS A 238 -10.37 -13.71 -6.38
CA CYS A 238 -11.53 -12.85 -6.37
C CYS A 238 -12.80 -13.66 -6.09
N TYR A 239 -13.72 -13.08 -5.32
CA TYR A 239 -15.03 -13.68 -5.15
C TYR A 239 -15.86 -13.47 -6.42
N VAL A 240 -16.70 -14.46 -6.74
CA VAL A 240 -17.61 -14.41 -7.87
C VAL A 240 -18.51 -13.19 -7.77
N LYS A 241 -18.57 -12.43 -8.86
CA LYS A 241 -19.37 -11.19 -8.95
C LYS A 241 -20.81 -11.54 -9.34
N LYS A 242 -21.75 -10.68 -8.96
CA LYS A 242 -23.18 -10.87 -9.27
C LYS A 242 -23.45 -11.13 -10.77
N ARG A 243 -22.73 -10.43 -11.65
CA ARG A 243 -22.85 -10.59 -13.12
C ARG A 243 -22.23 -11.87 -13.70
N TRP A 244 -21.53 -12.65 -12.88
CA TRP A 244 -20.95 -13.95 -13.29
C TRP A 244 -21.86 -15.12 -12.97
N LEU A 245 -22.88 -14.91 -12.13
CA LEU A 245 -23.79 -15.97 -11.70
C LEU A 245 -24.50 -16.58 -12.90
N GLY A 246 -24.55 -17.91 -12.95
CA GLY A 246 -25.17 -18.65 -14.05
C GLY A 246 -24.32 -18.75 -15.32
N ARG A 247 -23.12 -18.15 -15.35
CA ARG A 247 -22.17 -18.31 -16.46
C ARG A 247 -21.11 -19.35 -16.11
N THR A 248 -20.56 -20.01 -17.13
CA THR A 248 -19.48 -20.97 -16.92
C THR A 248 -18.17 -20.27 -16.55
N LEU A 249 -17.30 -20.98 -15.83
CA LEU A 249 -15.98 -20.48 -15.48
C LEU A 249 -15.17 -20.11 -16.72
N LEU A 250 -15.16 -20.95 -17.75
CA LEU A 250 -14.44 -20.69 -18.99
C LEU A 250 -14.96 -19.45 -19.73
N ASP A 251 -16.28 -19.24 -19.78
CA ASP A 251 -16.86 -18.06 -20.43
C ASP A 251 -16.49 -16.77 -19.71
N ILE A 252 -16.44 -16.79 -18.37
CA ILE A 252 -15.96 -15.64 -17.58
C ILE A 252 -14.48 -15.40 -17.83
N CYS A 253 -13.67 -16.45 -17.86
CA CYS A 253 -12.26 -16.31 -18.18
C CYS A 253 -12.04 -15.67 -19.55
N LYS A 254 -12.74 -16.15 -20.59
CA LYS A 254 -12.65 -15.59 -21.95
C LYS A 254 -13.17 -14.15 -22.04
N ALA A 255 -14.25 -13.83 -21.35
CA ALA A 255 -14.90 -12.53 -21.47
C ALA A 255 -14.25 -11.42 -20.61
N GLU A 256 -13.72 -11.76 -19.42
CA GLU A 256 -13.24 -10.75 -18.45
C GLU A 256 -11.75 -10.81 -18.18
N PHE A 257 -11.11 -11.97 -18.36
CA PHE A 257 -9.66 -12.11 -18.16
C PHE A 257 -9.00 -12.25 -19.52
N MET A 258 -8.74 -11.13 -20.18
CA MET A 258 -8.14 -11.13 -21.52
C MET A 258 -6.61 -11.08 -21.50
N ALA A 259 -6.03 -11.47 -20.38
CA ALA A 259 -4.59 -11.42 -20.15
C ALA A 259 -3.83 -12.53 -20.89
N GLN A 260 -4.52 -13.62 -21.23
CA GLN A 260 -4.01 -14.82 -21.88
C GLN A 260 -5.00 -15.26 -22.97
N PRO A 261 -4.57 -16.09 -23.94
CA PRO A 261 -5.48 -16.58 -24.97
C PRO A 261 -6.53 -17.54 -24.38
N PRO A 262 -7.71 -17.70 -25.00
CA PRO A 262 -8.79 -18.58 -24.53
C PRO A 262 -8.33 -20.02 -24.21
N GLU A 263 -7.43 -20.57 -25.01
CA GLU A 263 -6.89 -21.92 -24.87
C GLU A 263 -6.07 -22.08 -23.58
N TYR A 264 -5.37 -21.01 -23.16
CA TYR A 264 -4.65 -21.01 -21.90
C TYR A 264 -5.59 -21.23 -20.72
N TYR A 265 -6.73 -20.52 -20.69
CA TYR A 265 -7.67 -20.60 -19.57
C TYR A 265 -8.31 -21.98 -19.47
N GLU A 266 -8.68 -22.57 -20.59
CA GLU A 266 -9.22 -23.93 -20.62
C GLU A 266 -8.22 -24.95 -20.04
N ASN A 267 -6.96 -24.88 -20.48
CA ASN A 267 -5.91 -25.76 -19.98
C ASN A 267 -5.59 -25.49 -18.50
N ALA A 268 -5.54 -24.22 -18.09
CA ALA A 268 -5.27 -23.84 -16.70
C ALA A 268 -6.37 -24.32 -15.74
N ILE A 269 -7.65 -24.33 -16.16
CA ILE A 269 -8.75 -24.93 -15.39
C ILE A 269 -8.56 -26.46 -15.32
N LYS A 270 -8.32 -27.12 -16.46
CA LYS A 270 -8.12 -28.58 -16.54
C LYS A 270 -6.89 -29.06 -15.76
N GLU A 271 -5.86 -28.24 -15.62
CA GLU A 271 -4.66 -28.56 -14.83
C GLU A 271 -4.83 -28.24 -13.34
N GLY A 272 -5.89 -27.52 -12.94
CA GLY A 272 -6.12 -27.09 -11.57
C GLY A 272 -5.29 -25.87 -11.15
N LYS A 273 -4.77 -25.09 -12.11
CA LYS A 273 -4.14 -23.77 -11.86
C LYS A 273 -5.21 -22.69 -11.61
N ILE A 274 -6.38 -22.85 -12.23
CA ILE A 274 -7.59 -22.08 -11.93
C ILE A 274 -8.56 -22.99 -11.18
N THR A 275 -8.98 -22.55 -10.01
CA THR A 275 -9.80 -23.35 -9.07
C THR A 275 -10.93 -22.52 -8.49
N ILE A 276 -11.96 -23.21 -8.02
CA ILE A 276 -13.03 -22.64 -7.19
C ILE A 276 -12.85 -23.17 -5.78
N ASP A 277 -12.70 -22.28 -4.80
CA ASP A 277 -12.45 -22.62 -3.40
C ASP A 277 -11.26 -23.57 -3.21
N PHE A 278 -10.19 -23.39 -4.00
CA PHE A 278 -9.00 -24.25 -4.03
C PHE A 278 -9.27 -25.69 -4.52
N GLY A 279 -10.49 -25.98 -4.97
CA GLY A 279 -10.88 -27.23 -5.59
C GLY A 279 -10.79 -27.13 -7.12
N LYS A 280 -10.26 -28.19 -7.74
CA LYS A 280 -10.29 -28.34 -9.19
C LYS A 280 -11.74 -28.50 -9.66
N VAL A 281 -12.10 -27.80 -10.74
CA VAL A 281 -13.41 -27.86 -11.38
C VAL A 281 -13.25 -28.01 -12.89
N ASP A 282 -14.33 -28.39 -13.57
CA ASP A 282 -14.36 -28.45 -15.04
C ASP A 282 -14.59 -27.06 -15.68
N PRO A 283 -14.18 -26.84 -16.93
CA PRO A 283 -14.34 -25.54 -17.60
C PRO A 283 -15.79 -25.05 -17.73
N ASP A 284 -16.75 -25.97 -17.78
CA ASP A 284 -18.19 -25.74 -17.84
C ASP A 284 -18.83 -25.52 -16.46
N TYR A 285 -18.05 -25.52 -15.37
CA TYR A 285 -18.55 -25.24 -14.03
C TYR A 285 -19.30 -23.91 -13.98
N VAL A 286 -20.58 -23.97 -13.59
CA VAL A 286 -21.44 -22.80 -13.48
C VAL A 286 -21.19 -22.09 -12.14
N LEU A 287 -20.71 -20.86 -12.22
CA LEU A 287 -20.31 -20.08 -11.05
C LEU A 287 -21.49 -19.75 -10.13
N GLN A 288 -21.29 -19.98 -8.84
CA GLN A 288 -22.28 -19.78 -7.78
C GLN A 288 -21.96 -18.57 -6.90
N GLY A 289 -22.96 -18.15 -6.12
CA GLY A 289 -22.80 -17.06 -5.16
C GLY A 289 -21.79 -17.41 -4.06
N ASN A 290 -20.82 -16.51 -3.83
CA ASN A 290 -19.74 -16.63 -2.84
C ASN A 290 -18.62 -17.63 -3.17
N ASP A 291 -18.61 -18.19 -4.38
CA ASP A 291 -17.45 -18.93 -4.87
C ASP A 291 -16.21 -18.03 -4.86
N LEU A 292 -15.08 -18.60 -4.45
CA LEU A 292 -13.78 -17.94 -4.55
C LEU A 292 -13.05 -18.47 -5.78
N LEU A 293 -12.91 -17.64 -6.80
CA LEU A 293 -12.05 -17.91 -7.94
C LEU A 293 -10.59 -17.67 -7.54
N VAL A 294 -9.75 -18.68 -7.72
CA VAL A 294 -8.31 -18.64 -7.45
C VAL A 294 -7.55 -19.04 -8.71
N HIS A 295 -6.58 -18.23 -9.12
CA HIS A 295 -5.70 -18.52 -10.25
C HIS A 295 -4.24 -18.38 -9.81
N GLU A 296 -3.54 -19.51 -9.75
CA GLU A 296 -2.11 -19.55 -9.52
C GLU A 296 -1.35 -19.51 -10.85
N THR A 297 -0.40 -18.58 -10.98
CA THR A 297 0.42 -18.45 -12.18
C THR A 297 1.78 -17.82 -11.90
N VAL A 298 2.65 -17.86 -12.91
CA VAL A 298 3.90 -17.10 -12.91
C VAL A 298 3.63 -15.74 -13.56
N VAL A 299 3.91 -14.68 -12.81
CA VAL A 299 3.76 -13.30 -13.29
C VAL A 299 5.08 -12.82 -13.87
N HIS A 300 4.99 -12.23 -15.06
CA HIS A 300 6.06 -11.51 -15.71
C HIS A 300 5.68 -10.02 -15.73
N GLU A 301 6.44 -9.18 -15.04
CA GLU A 301 6.21 -7.73 -15.05
C GLU A 301 7.11 -7.06 -16.10
N ASN A 302 6.55 -6.12 -16.84
CA ASN A 302 7.35 -5.28 -17.72
C ASN A 302 8.28 -4.37 -16.89
N PRO A 303 9.50 -4.11 -17.39
CA PRO A 303 10.41 -3.20 -16.72
C PRO A 303 9.88 -1.77 -16.72
N VAL A 304 10.24 -0.99 -15.70
CA VAL A 304 9.83 0.41 -15.55
C VAL A 304 11.06 1.32 -15.39
N PRO A 305 10.99 2.60 -15.83
CA PRO A 305 12.11 3.52 -15.64
C PRO A 305 12.40 3.76 -14.18
N PHE A 306 13.67 3.64 -13.80
CA PHE A 306 14.11 3.80 -12.42
C PHE A 306 15.62 4.03 -12.39
N ASP A 307 16.01 5.23 -11.97
CA ASP A 307 17.38 5.72 -11.83
C ASP A 307 17.98 5.46 -10.43
N GLY A 308 17.33 4.61 -9.64
CA GLY A 308 17.77 4.23 -8.29
C GLY A 308 16.97 4.87 -7.16
N GLN A 309 16.32 6.03 -7.40
CA GLN A 309 15.53 6.69 -6.37
C GLN A 309 14.40 7.54 -6.94
N LEU A 310 13.18 7.34 -6.42
CA LEU A 310 12.06 8.23 -6.71
C LEU A 310 12.26 9.59 -6.04
N LYS A 311 12.20 10.65 -6.85
CA LYS A 311 12.31 12.04 -6.41
C LYS A 311 11.07 12.47 -5.63
N ILE A 312 11.26 12.86 -4.38
CA ILE A 312 10.22 13.50 -3.56
C ILE A 312 10.24 14.99 -3.85
N ILE A 313 9.13 15.53 -4.35
CA ILE A 313 8.97 16.95 -4.67
C ILE A 313 8.70 17.76 -3.39
N GLY A 314 7.92 17.19 -2.48
CA GLY A 314 7.62 17.80 -1.20
C GLY A 314 6.87 16.83 -0.30
N GLU A 315 6.92 17.08 1.00
CA GLU A 315 6.26 16.26 2.01
C GLU A 315 5.70 17.14 3.13
N THR A 316 4.58 16.70 3.69
CA THR A 316 3.99 17.18 4.94
C THR A 316 3.73 15.99 5.87
N ASP A 317 3.15 16.24 7.04
CA ASP A 317 2.71 15.15 7.94
C ASP A 317 1.65 14.25 7.27
N ASP A 318 0.79 14.83 6.43
CA ASP A 318 -0.36 14.14 5.85
C ASP A 318 -0.13 13.56 4.45
N VAL A 319 0.68 14.22 3.63
CA VAL A 319 0.86 13.85 2.22
C VAL A 319 2.32 13.91 1.78
N VAL A 320 2.67 13.09 0.78
CA VAL A 320 3.94 13.13 0.06
C VAL A 320 3.67 13.28 -1.44
N ALA A 321 4.35 14.23 -2.07
CA ALA A 321 4.32 14.46 -3.51
C ALA A 321 5.58 13.87 -4.14
N VAL A 322 5.41 13.00 -5.13
CA VAL A 322 6.49 12.26 -5.78
C VAL A 322 6.46 12.55 -7.27
N ASP A 323 7.64 12.74 -7.87
CA ASP A 323 7.80 12.89 -9.30
C ASP A 323 7.78 11.51 -9.95
N LYS A 324 6.67 11.18 -10.63
CA LYS A 324 6.51 9.88 -11.27
C LYS A 324 7.18 9.92 -12.66
N PRO A 325 8.18 9.07 -12.93
CA PRO A 325 8.72 8.97 -14.28
C PRO A 325 7.65 8.43 -15.23
N SER A 326 7.79 8.75 -16.52
CA SER A 326 6.94 8.11 -17.52
C SER A 326 7.19 6.60 -17.60
N GLY A 327 6.21 5.83 -18.06
CA GLY A 327 6.30 4.38 -18.20
C GLY A 327 5.98 3.62 -16.91
N MET A 328 6.01 4.27 -15.75
CA MET A 328 5.73 3.67 -14.45
C MET A 328 4.24 3.80 -14.06
N PRO A 329 3.56 2.69 -13.72
CA PRO A 329 2.23 2.73 -13.10
C PRO A 329 2.24 3.29 -11.68
N VAL A 330 1.17 3.98 -11.28
CA VAL A 330 1.08 4.54 -9.91
C VAL A 330 0.88 3.46 -8.84
N HIS A 331 -0.01 2.51 -9.10
CA HIS A 331 -0.39 1.46 -8.15
C HIS A 331 -0.47 0.11 -8.86
N GLN A 332 -0.55 -0.95 -8.07
CA GLN A 332 -0.72 -2.32 -8.53
C GLN A 332 -1.92 -2.44 -9.48
N GLY A 333 -1.70 -2.96 -10.69
CA GLY A 333 -2.71 -3.08 -11.74
C GLY A 333 -2.07 -3.26 -13.12
N GLY A 334 -2.85 -3.70 -14.11
CA GLY A 334 -2.41 -3.77 -15.52
C GLY A 334 -1.06 -4.48 -15.71
N GLY A 335 -0.90 -5.69 -15.17
CA GLY A 335 0.33 -6.48 -15.26
C GLY A 335 1.44 -6.11 -14.27
N HIS A 336 1.33 -5.01 -13.52
CA HIS A 336 2.38 -4.55 -12.61
C HIS A 336 1.93 -4.67 -11.15
N ARG A 337 2.76 -5.27 -10.29
CA ARG A 337 2.51 -5.39 -8.84
C ARG A 337 3.66 -4.80 -8.07
N VAL A 338 4.89 -5.18 -8.40
CA VAL A 338 6.11 -4.72 -7.75
C VAL A 338 6.68 -3.49 -8.47
N ASN A 339 6.56 -3.44 -9.80
CA ASN A 339 6.98 -2.33 -10.64
C ASN A 339 5.92 -1.23 -10.71
N CYS A 340 5.55 -0.67 -9.56
CA CYS A 340 4.70 0.52 -9.50
C CYS A 340 5.19 1.51 -8.45
N LEU A 341 4.86 2.80 -8.64
CA LEU A 341 5.34 3.92 -7.82
C LEU A 341 5.15 3.66 -6.32
N VAL A 342 3.96 3.22 -5.92
CA VAL A 342 3.62 2.97 -4.51
C VAL A 342 4.52 1.88 -3.88
N GLU A 343 4.74 0.75 -4.57
CA GLU A 343 5.56 -0.33 -4.01
C GLU A 343 7.05 0.01 -4.02
N ILE A 344 7.53 0.71 -5.05
CA ILE A 344 8.91 1.20 -5.12
C ILE A 344 9.17 2.20 -3.98
N LEU A 345 8.26 3.16 -3.75
CA LEU A 345 8.40 4.15 -2.70
C LEU A 345 8.42 3.51 -1.30
N LYS A 346 7.54 2.53 -1.04
CA LYS A 346 7.53 1.79 0.23
C LYS A 346 8.84 1.06 0.49
N LYS A 347 9.41 0.43 -0.54
CA LYS A 347 10.69 -0.29 -0.43
C LYS A 347 11.89 0.65 -0.32
N GLN A 348 11.81 1.82 -0.92
CA GLN A 348 12.88 2.83 -0.89
C GLN A 348 13.12 3.39 0.53
N ASP A 349 12.04 3.66 1.28
CA ASP A 349 12.15 4.06 2.69
C ASP A 349 11.04 3.39 3.52
N PRO A 350 11.28 2.14 3.97
CA PRO A 350 10.30 1.40 4.75
C PRO A 350 9.96 2.11 6.06
N THR A 351 10.91 2.78 6.70
CA THR A 351 10.66 3.47 7.97
C THR A 351 9.67 4.62 7.81
N ARG A 352 9.77 5.39 6.72
CA ARG A 352 8.92 6.55 6.44
C ARG A 352 7.60 6.21 5.75
N PHE A 353 7.58 5.15 4.92
CA PHE A 353 6.44 4.84 4.04
C PHE A 353 5.81 3.45 4.27
N SER A 354 6.28 2.64 5.24
CA SER A 354 5.67 1.33 5.55
C SER A 354 4.24 1.42 6.06
N PHE A 355 3.84 2.56 6.63
CA PHE A 355 2.45 2.90 6.91
C PHE A 355 1.75 3.23 5.59
N ALA A 356 1.47 2.17 4.82
CA ALA A 356 0.86 2.14 3.49
C ALA A 356 0.51 3.53 2.91
N VAL A 357 1.42 4.14 2.16
CA VAL A 357 1.08 5.32 1.36
C VAL A 357 -0.10 4.99 0.44
N HIS A 358 -1.10 5.88 0.42
CA HIS A 358 -2.38 5.67 -0.25
C HIS A 358 -2.49 6.57 -1.48
N THR A 359 -2.95 6.02 -2.59
CA THR A 359 -3.20 6.80 -3.80
C THR A 359 -4.38 7.75 -3.62
N LEU A 360 -4.13 9.05 -3.80
CA LEU A 360 -5.20 10.07 -3.76
C LEU A 360 -5.86 10.23 -5.12
N HIS A 361 -5.02 10.22 -6.16
CA HIS A 361 -5.34 10.27 -7.57
C HIS A 361 -4.34 9.39 -8.35
N ARG A 362 -4.52 9.28 -9.66
CA ARG A 362 -3.62 8.53 -10.55
C ARG A 362 -3.25 9.36 -11.77
N LEU A 363 -2.05 9.14 -12.27
CA LEU A 363 -1.64 9.50 -13.62
C LEU A 363 -1.66 8.25 -14.49
N ASP A 364 -1.82 8.44 -15.79
CA ASP A 364 -1.66 7.34 -16.74
C ASP A 364 -0.20 6.86 -16.75
N ARG A 365 0.01 5.59 -17.13
CA ARG A 365 1.34 4.97 -17.12
C ARG A 365 2.37 5.81 -17.88
N LEU A 366 1.97 6.34 -19.05
CA LEU A 366 2.82 7.10 -19.97
C LEU A 366 2.92 8.60 -19.64
N THR A 367 2.15 9.09 -18.66
CA THR A 367 2.20 10.49 -18.23
C THR A 367 3.23 10.64 -17.12
N SER A 368 4.09 11.64 -17.19
CA SER A 368 5.09 11.93 -16.13
C SER A 368 4.60 13.01 -15.17
N GLY A 369 5.31 13.22 -14.07
CA GLY A 369 5.10 14.35 -13.16
C GLY A 369 4.44 13.99 -11.82
N ILE A 370 3.89 15.01 -11.15
CA ILE A 370 3.51 14.91 -9.74
C ILE A 370 2.37 13.90 -9.49
N VAL A 371 2.62 12.99 -8.56
CA VAL A 371 1.59 12.17 -7.90
C VAL A 371 1.62 12.45 -6.40
N ILE A 372 0.45 12.77 -5.82
CA ILE A 372 0.30 12.98 -4.38
C ILE A 372 -0.25 11.69 -3.74
N LEU A 373 0.43 11.22 -2.70
CA LEU A 373 0.05 10.08 -1.89
C LEU A 373 -0.27 10.53 -0.46
N GLY A 374 -1.32 9.97 0.12
CA GLY A 374 -1.66 10.17 1.53
C GLY A 374 -0.84 9.26 2.42
N LYS A 375 -0.31 9.78 3.52
CA LYS A 375 0.45 9.02 4.53
C LYS A 375 -0.45 8.29 5.52
N ASN A 376 -1.76 8.57 5.50
CA ASN A 376 -2.74 7.79 6.25
C ASN A 376 -4.07 7.59 5.47
N PRO A 377 -4.87 6.57 5.82
CA PRO A 377 -6.15 6.24 5.18
C PRO A 377 -7.25 7.31 5.28
N ASP A 378 -7.28 8.10 6.35
CA ASP A 378 -8.28 9.16 6.57
C ASP A 378 -8.00 10.36 5.68
N VAL A 379 -6.73 10.77 5.58
CA VAL A 379 -6.25 11.73 4.59
C VAL A 379 -6.58 11.21 3.19
N ALA A 380 -6.31 9.93 2.91
CA ALA A 380 -6.63 9.33 1.63
C ALA A 380 -8.10 9.45 1.28
N ARG A 381 -8.99 9.12 2.23
CA ARG A 381 -10.44 9.24 2.04
C ARG A 381 -10.86 10.68 1.75
N VAL A 382 -10.42 11.63 2.57
CA VAL A 382 -10.81 13.05 2.45
C VAL A 382 -10.33 13.62 1.10
N PHE A 383 -9.07 13.40 0.75
CA PHE A 383 -8.52 13.91 -0.50
C PHE A 383 -9.09 13.18 -1.71
N SER A 384 -9.22 11.85 -1.68
CA SER A 384 -9.85 11.11 -2.79
C SER A 384 -11.31 11.53 -3.01
N GLU A 385 -12.07 11.84 -1.95
CA GLU A 385 -13.41 12.42 -2.08
C GLU A 385 -13.37 13.80 -2.74
N ALA A 386 -12.43 14.67 -2.36
CA ALA A 386 -12.25 15.98 -2.98
C ALA A 386 -11.87 15.88 -4.48
N PHE A 387 -10.93 15.00 -4.84
CA PHE A 387 -10.57 14.71 -6.23
C PHE A 387 -11.76 14.17 -7.03
N LYS A 388 -12.56 13.27 -6.44
CA LYS A 388 -13.76 12.69 -7.09
C LYS A 388 -14.88 13.70 -7.30
N LYS A 389 -15.08 14.62 -6.35
CA LYS A 389 -16.10 15.67 -6.44
C LYS A 389 -15.67 16.86 -7.29
N HIS A 390 -14.48 16.81 -7.90
CA HIS A 390 -13.91 17.90 -8.69
C HIS A 390 -13.92 19.20 -7.90
N ASP A 391 -13.46 19.11 -6.65
CA ASP A 391 -13.35 20.25 -5.75
C ASP A 391 -12.55 21.36 -6.44
N GLN A 392 -13.17 22.53 -6.58
CA GLN A 392 -12.59 23.71 -7.24
C GLN A 392 -11.33 24.21 -6.52
N GLU A 393 -11.11 23.78 -5.27
CA GLU A 393 -9.88 24.06 -4.53
C GLU A 393 -8.65 23.36 -5.14
N ILE A 394 -8.83 22.21 -5.80
CA ILE A 394 -7.72 21.44 -6.37
C ILE A 394 -7.37 21.97 -7.76
N GLN A 395 -6.40 22.86 -7.80
CA GLN A 395 -5.88 23.42 -9.05
C GLN A 395 -4.78 22.51 -9.60
N LYS A 396 -5.01 22.00 -10.81
CA LYS A 396 -4.07 21.12 -11.53
C LYS A 396 -3.54 21.85 -12.75
N CYS A 397 -2.24 21.76 -12.99
CA CYS A 397 -1.60 22.26 -14.21
C CYS A 397 -0.72 21.17 -14.81
N TYR A 398 -0.89 20.94 -16.10
CA TYR A 398 -0.09 20.02 -16.91
C TYR A 398 0.58 20.79 -18.03
N LEU A 399 1.66 20.24 -18.57
CA LEU A 399 2.25 20.63 -19.84
C LEU A 399 2.02 19.53 -20.87
N ALA A 400 1.67 19.90 -22.09
CA ALA A 400 1.63 19.00 -23.24
C ALA A 400 2.36 19.60 -24.45
N ARG A 401 2.99 18.76 -25.27
CA ARG A 401 3.54 19.12 -26.58
C ARG A 401 2.65 18.51 -27.67
N VAL A 402 2.01 19.35 -28.47
CA VAL A 402 0.95 18.97 -29.40
C VAL A 402 1.32 19.30 -30.83
N LYS A 403 0.77 18.58 -31.82
CA LYS A 403 0.93 18.92 -33.24
C LYS A 403 0.15 20.17 -33.61
N GLY A 404 0.67 20.89 -34.60
CA GLY A 404 0.08 22.07 -35.18
C GLY A 404 0.28 23.35 -34.35
N ASN A 405 0.12 24.48 -35.02
CA ASN A 405 0.00 25.79 -34.39
C ASN A 405 -1.33 25.95 -33.64
N PHE A 406 -1.30 25.85 -32.32
CA PHE A 406 -2.44 26.19 -31.46
C PHE A 406 -2.70 27.70 -31.61
N LYS A 407 -3.71 28.11 -32.38
CA LYS A 407 -3.84 29.53 -32.78
C LYS A 407 -4.36 30.40 -31.64
N ASP A 408 -5.34 29.89 -30.90
CA ASP A 408 -5.98 30.62 -29.82
C ASP A 408 -5.07 30.68 -28.59
N SER A 409 -5.06 31.81 -27.90
CA SER A 409 -4.30 31.94 -26.65
C SER A 409 -4.88 31.06 -25.54
N GLU A 410 -6.20 30.85 -25.55
CA GLU A 410 -6.92 30.04 -24.58
C GLU A 410 -8.10 29.29 -25.23
N VAL A 411 -8.26 28.00 -24.93
CA VAL A 411 -9.35 27.14 -25.44
C VAL A 411 -9.95 26.33 -24.30
N VAL A 412 -11.28 26.23 -24.23
CA VAL A 412 -11.97 25.35 -23.28
C VAL A 412 -12.65 24.23 -24.04
N VAL A 413 -12.36 22.98 -23.67
CA VAL A 413 -13.01 21.80 -24.22
C VAL A 413 -13.83 21.14 -23.12
N GLN A 414 -15.11 20.90 -23.40
CA GLN A 414 -16.04 20.24 -22.50
C GLN A 414 -16.95 19.28 -23.26
N GLY A 415 -17.36 18.20 -22.60
CA GLY A 415 -18.26 17.23 -23.21
C GLY A 415 -18.30 15.92 -22.45
N TYR A 416 -19.10 14.98 -22.93
CA TYR A 416 -19.20 13.64 -22.36
C TYR A 416 -18.14 12.73 -22.98
N MET A 417 -17.45 11.97 -22.14
CA MET A 417 -16.46 10.98 -22.60
C MET A 417 -17.01 9.57 -22.50
N ARG A 418 -16.82 8.81 -23.59
CA ARG A 418 -17.21 7.40 -23.71
C ARG A 418 -15.98 6.52 -23.95
N CYS A 419 -15.92 5.37 -23.30
CA CYS A 419 -14.94 4.34 -23.64
C CYS A 419 -15.45 3.55 -24.85
N VAL A 420 -14.71 3.56 -25.95
CA VAL A 420 -15.09 2.87 -27.20
C VAL A 420 -14.39 1.53 -27.38
N ASP A 421 -13.21 1.37 -26.78
CA ASP A 421 -12.51 0.09 -26.73
C ASP A 421 -11.78 -0.05 -25.40
N PHE A 422 -12.31 -0.92 -24.54
CA PHE A 422 -11.74 -1.18 -23.22
C PHE A 422 -10.41 -1.95 -23.28
N ARG A 423 -10.12 -2.67 -24.38
CA ARG A 423 -8.89 -3.46 -24.55
C ARG A 423 -7.67 -2.56 -24.70
N VAL A 424 -7.83 -1.48 -25.46
CA VAL A 424 -6.80 -0.46 -25.67
C VAL A 424 -7.04 0.80 -24.83
N GLY A 425 -8.05 0.80 -23.94
CA GLY A 425 -8.40 1.95 -23.13
C GLY A 425 -8.67 3.20 -23.97
N LYS A 426 -9.30 3.07 -25.14
CA LYS A 426 -9.59 4.19 -26.06
C LYS A 426 -10.89 4.86 -25.65
N PHE A 427 -10.85 6.19 -25.64
CA PHE A 427 -11.97 7.06 -25.26
C PHE A 427 -12.22 8.09 -26.36
N ILE A 428 -13.46 8.53 -26.51
CA ILE A 428 -13.81 9.64 -27.42
C ILE A 428 -14.56 10.72 -26.65
N LEU A 429 -14.54 11.94 -27.18
CA LEU A 429 -15.42 13.03 -26.76
C LEU A 429 -16.69 13.00 -27.63
N LEU A 430 -17.85 13.06 -26.99
CA LEU A 430 -19.14 13.20 -27.67
C LEU A 430 -19.42 14.69 -27.85
N ASN A 431 -19.61 15.14 -29.09
CA ASN A 431 -19.96 16.52 -29.39
C ASN A 431 -21.46 16.75 -29.09
N SER A 432 -21.79 17.85 -28.41
CA SER A 432 -23.16 18.22 -28.06
C SER A 432 -23.96 18.64 -29.29
N ASP A 433 -24.92 17.79 -29.70
CA ASP A 433 -26.36 18.08 -29.73
C ASP A 433 -27.16 17.03 -30.55
N GLU A 434 -26.50 16.13 -31.29
CA GLU A 434 -27.20 15.08 -32.07
C GLU A 434 -27.08 13.65 -31.50
N GLU A 435 -26.01 13.32 -30.76
CA GLU A 435 -25.75 11.93 -30.33
C GLU A 435 -26.11 11.61 -28.87
N ALA A 436 -26.40 12.62 -28.04
CA ALA A 436 -26.70 12.42 -26.62
C ALA A 436 -28.16 12.01 -26.34
N ASP A 437 -29.06 12.14 -27.33
CA ASP A 437 -30.52 12.10 -27.12
C ASP A 437 -31.19 10.76 -27.46
N GLN A 438 -30.48 9.75 -27.95
CA GLN A 438 -31.09 8.44 -28.27
C GLN A 438 -31.18 7.45 -27.09
N SER A 439 -31.01 7.88 -25.84
CA SER A 439 -31.11 6.97 -24.68
C SER A 439 -31.89 7.48 -23.47
N LYS A 440 -32.68 8.55 -23.60
CA LYS A 440 -33.46 9.09 -22.48
C LYS A 440 -34.91 9.48 -22.84
N GLU A 441 -35.69 8.55 -23.37
CA GLU A 441 -37.13 8.60 -23.10
C GLU A 441 -37.40 7.95 -21.72
N LYS A 442 -37.77 8.78 -20.75
CA LYS A 442 -38.38 8.34 -19.49
C LYS A 442 -39.80 7.84 -19.80
N PRO A 443 -40.22 6.62 -19.41
CA PRO A 443 -41.65 6.39 -19.24
C PRO A 443 -42.06 6.97 -17.89
N ALA A 444 -43.07 7.83 -17.95
CA ALA A 444 -43.83 8.26 -16.81
C ALA A 444 -44.46 7.06 -16.09
N VAL A 445 -44.63 7.20 -14.78
CA VAL A 445 -45.40 6.29 -13.94
C VAL A 445 -46.79 6.05 -14.54
N SER A 446 -47.11 4.79 -14.86
CA SER A 446 -48.49 4.30 -14.81
C SER A 446 -48.51 2.83 -14.41
N THR A 447 -49.48 2.53 -13.56
CA THR A 447 -49.85 1.22 -13.02
C THR A 447 -50.38 0.29 -14.10
N SER A 448 -49.79 -0.90 -14.25
CA SER A 448 -50.51 -2.18 -14.34
C SER A 448 -49.53 -3.34 -14.59
N SER A 449 -50.01 -4.51 -14.20
CA SER A 449 -49.41 -5.83 -14.15
C SER A 449 -48.93 -6.43 -15.47
N GLU A 450 -48.16 -7.51 -15.30
CA GLU A 450 -47.96 -8.67 -16.17
C GLU A 450 -46.74 -8.70 -17.12
N SER A 451 -46.17 -9.90 -17.09
CA SER A 451 -44.91 -10.43 -17.59
C SER A 451 -44.85 -10.62 -19.09
N ALA A 452 -43.67 -10.39 -19.68
CA ALA A 452 -43.12 -11.26 -20.73
C ALA A 452 -41.61 -11.05 -20.84
N GLU A 453 -40.87 -12.15 -20.72
CA GLU A 453 -39.43 -12.27 -20.91
C GLU A 453 -39.10 -12.24 -22.41
N THR A 454 -38.10 -11.45 -22.81
CA THR A 454 -37.31 -11.72 -24.02
C THR A 454 -35.84 -11.46 -23.73
N GLU A 455 -35.05 -12.48 -24.07
CA GLU A 455 -33.60 -12.57 -23.96
C GLU A 455 -32.90 -11.55 -24.86
N GLU A 456 -32.13 -10.64 -24.28
CA GLU A 456 -31.02 -10.01 -24.99
C GLU A 456 -29.89 -9.66 -24.01
N GLY A 457 -28.68 -10.09 -24.36
CA GLY A 457 -27.50 -10.09 -23.51
C GLY A 457 -27.17 -8.70 -22.98
N ASN A 458 -27.20 -8.58 -21.65
CA ASN A 458 -26.94 -7.37 -20.89
C ASN A 458 -25.46 -6.93 -21.04
N LYS A 459 -25.12 -6.21 -22.12
CA LYS A 459 -23.88 -5.43 -22.21
C LYS A 459 -24.05 -4.21 -21.29
N GLU A 460 -23.34 -4.18 -20.17
CA GLU A 460 -23.31 -3.02 -19.26
C GLU A 460 -23.04 -1.74 -20.07
N HIS A 461 -24.02 -0.84 -20.14
CA HIS A 461 -23.82 0.52 -20.62
C HIS A 461 -22.75 1.21 -19.74
N VAL A 462 -21.59 1.52 -20.30
CA VAL A 462 -20.61 2.40 -19.66
C VAL A 462 -21.20 3.80 -19.69
N GLU A 463 -21.69 4.27 -18.54
CA GLU A 463 -22.28 5.60 -18.40
C GLU A 463 -21.28 6.67 -18.86
N ASP A 464 -21.72 7.53 -19.78
CA ASP A 464 -20.93 8.63 -20.33
C ASP A 464 -20.58 9.63 -19.23
N LYS A 465 -19.32 10.08 -19.20
CA LYS A 465 -18.82 10.91 -18.11
C LYS A 465 -18.46 12.30 -18.58
N TRP A 466 -19.15 13.31 -18.06
CA TRP A 466 -18.85 14.71 -18.34
C TRP A 466 -17.42 15.08 -17.90
N SER A 467 -16.74 15.85 -18.75
CA SER A 467 -15.38 16.34 -18.53
C SER A 467 -15.17 17.75 -19.06
N GLU A 468 -14.24 18.49 -18.46
CA GLU A 468 -13.84 19.84 -18.91
C GLU A 468 -12.34 20.06 -18.67
N THR A 469 -11.66 20.60 -19.68
CA THR A 469 -10.26 21.05 -19.64
C THR A 469 -10.10 22.40 -20.31
N ARG A 470 -9.32 23.28 -19.68
CA ARG A 470 -8.91 24.57 -20.25
C ARG A 470 -7.45 24.50 -20.68
N PHE A 471 -7.12 25.01 -21.86
CA PHE A 471 -5.80 24.99 -22.46
C PHE A 471 -5.30 26.42 -22.67
N GLU A 472 -4.02 26.65 -22.42
CA GLU A 472 -3.35 27.93 -22.62
C GLU A 472 -2.09 27.70 -23.45
N LYS A 473 -1.94 28.42 -24.57
CA LYS A 473 -0.73 28.36 -25.38
C LYS A 473 0.44 28.96 -24.61
N VAL A 474 1.56 28.24 -24.58
CA VAL A 474 2.82 28.73 -24.02
C VAL A 474 3.75 29.19 -25.14
N TRP A 475 3.99 28.33 -26.11
CA TRP A 475 5.01 28.53 -27.12
C TRP A 475 4.74 27.66 -28.35
N TYR A 476 5.13 28.12 -29.54
CA TYR A 476 4.95 27.41 -30.80
C TYR A 476 6.30 27.26 -31.52
N ASP A 477 6.59 26.02 -31.93
CA ASP A 477 7.72 25.62 -32.73
C ASP A 477 7.36 25.67 -34.22
N GLU A 478 7.79 26.71 -34.92
CA GLU A 478 7.59 26.80 -36.37
C GLU A 478 8.33 25.70 -37.15
N LYS A 479 9.45 25.18 -36.61
CA LYS A 479 10.28 24.20 -37.32
C LYS A 479 9.64 22.82 -37.34
N ASN A 480 9.06 22.41 -36.21
CA ASN A 480 8.45 21.09 -36.07
C ASN A 480 6.92 21.12 -36.25
N ASP A 481 6.32 22.31 -36.41
CA ASP A 481 4.87 22.54 -36.38
C ASP A 481 4.23 21.93 -35.11
N GLU A 482 4.74 22.35 -33.94
CA GLU A 482 4.32 21.82 -32.65
C GLU A 482 4.14 22.94 -31.62
N THR A 483 3.20 22.80 -30.69
CA THR A 483 2.94 23.80 -29.65
C THR A 483 3.13 23.20 -28.26
N ILE A 484 3.76 23.95 -27.35
CA ILE A 484 3.69 23.69 -25.90
C ILE A 484 2.44 24.38 -25.34
N VAL A 485 1.57 23.59 -24.70
CA VAL A 485 0.33 24.07 -24.08
C VAL A 485 0.29 23.71 -22.61
N LYS A 486 -0.21 24.62 -21.77
CA LYS A 486 -0.62 24.29 -20.41
C LYS A 486 -2.04 23.74 -20.43
N CYS A 487 -2.30 22.72 -19.63
CA CYS A 487 -3.63 22.12 -19.49
C CYS A 487 -4.10 22.21 -18.03
N TYR A 488 -5.31 22.72 -17.85
CA TYR A 488 -5.98 22.91 -16.57
C TYR A 488 -7.27 22.08 -16.53
N PRO A 489 -7.18 20.77 -16.25
CA PRO A 489 -8.37 19.92 -16.20
C PRO A 489 -9.19 20.23 -14.96
N LYS A 490 -10.46 20.59 -15.11
CA LYS A 490 -11.39 20.71 -13.95
C LYS A 490 -11.77 19.33 -13.44
N THR A 491 -12.14 18.43 -14.34
CA THR A 491 -12.42 17.03 -14.03
C THR A 491 -11.16 16.16 -14.06
N GLY A 492 -11.30 14.83 -13.89
CA GLY A 492 -10.18 13.89 -13.87
C GLY A 492 -10.57 12.53 -14.44
N ARG A 493 -10.97 12.49 -15.71
CA ARG A 493 -11.30 11.24 -16.42
C ARG A 493 -10.04 10.60 -17.00
N THR A 494 -10.07 9.29 -17.19
CA THR A 494 -8.99 8.56 -17.86
C THR A 494 -8.74 9.15 -19.25
N HIS A 495 -7.47 9.43 -19.58
CA HIS A 495 -7.06 10.01 -20.86
C HIS A 495 -7.68 11.38 -21.21
N GLN A 496 -8.31 12.09 -20.27
CA GLN A 496 -9.08 13.31 -20.53
C GLN A 496 -8.35 14.35 -21.38
N ILE A 497 -7.13 14.73 -20.96
CA ILE A 497 -6.33 15.75 -21.67
C ILE A 497 -6.00 15.29 -23.09
N ARG A 498 -5.66 14.01 -23.26
CA ARG A 498 -5.26 13.42 -24.55
C ARG A 498 -6.41 13.46 -25.55
N VAL A 499 -7.60 13.07 -25.12
CA VAL A 499 -8.84 13.08 -25.92
C VAL A 499 -9.27 14.51 -26.24
N HIS A 500 -9.24 15.42 -25.26
CA HIS A 500 -9.63 16.81 -25.49
C HIS A 500 -8.73 17.51 -26.50
N LEU A 501 -7.42 17.28 -26.42
CA LEU A 501 -6.44 17.81 -27.38
C LEU A 501 -6.64 17.24 -28.79
N GLU A 502 -6.91 15.94 -28.92
CA GLU A 502 -7.24 15.31 -30.21
C GLU A 502 -8.54 15.85 -30.80
N SER A 503 -9.58 16.04 -29.98
CA SER A 503 -10.90 16.53 -30.44
C SER A 503 -10.88 17.93 -31.05
N ILE A 504 -9.87 18.74 -30.71
CA ILE A 504 -9.66 20.08 -31.29
C ILE A 504 -8.57 20.09 -32.37
N GLY A 505 -8.15 18.93 -32.86
CA GLY A 505 -7.18 18.79 -33.95
C GLY A 505 -5.71 18.98 -33.54
N HIS A 506 -5.41 19.02 -32.24
CA HIS A 506 -4.07 19.23 -31.71
C HIS A 506 -3.63 18.06 -30.80
N PRO A 507 -3.52 16.82 -31.32
CA PRO A 507 -3.14 15.68 -30.50
C PRO A 507 -1.72 15.84 -29.95
N ILE A 508 -1.45 15.18 -28.83
CA ILE A 508 -0.08 15.12 -28.27
C ILE A 508 0.82 14.45 -29.30
N ALA A 509 1.93 15.10 -29.65
CA ALA A 509 2.61 14.80 -30.91
C ALA A 509 3.15 13.37 -31.02
N ASN A 510 3.55 12.79 -29.89
CA ASN A 510 4.03 11.41 -29.80
C ASN A 510 3.01 10.43 -29.18
N ASP A 511 1.72 10.77 -29.17
CA ASP A 511 0.65 9.92 -28.63
C ASP A 511 -0.04 9.10 -29.73
N SER A 512 0.43 7.88 -29.95
CA SER A 512 -0.11 7.00 -30.99
C SER A 512 -1.57 6.58 -30.81
N CYS A 513 -2.11 6.68 -29.60
CA CYS A 513 -3.48 6.24 -29.34
C CYS A 513 -4.51 7.23 -29.90
N TYR A 514 -4.12 8.50 -30.00
CA TYR A 514 -4.98 9.64 -30.31
C TYR A 514 -4.42 10.49 -31.46
N GLY A 515 -3.83 9.88 -32.48
CA GLY A 515 -3.46 10.57 -33.73
C GLY A 515 -2.07 11.22 -33.76
N GLY A 516 -1.25 11.05 -32.72
CA GLY A 516 0.19 11.26 -32.83
C GLY A 516 0.83 10.22 -33.74
N GLU A 517 1.91 10.58 -34.44
CA GLU A 517 2.63 9.60 -35.26
C GLU A 517 3.41 8.66 -34.34
N TYR A 518 3.16 7.36 -34.50
CA TYR A 518 3.99 6.32 -33.95
C TYR A 518 5.06 5.98 -34.97
N GLU A 519 6.30 6.37 -34.71
CA GLU A 519 7.42 5.96 -35.54
C GLU A 519 7.85 4.53 -35.15
N PRO A 520 7.59 3.49 -35.98
CA PRO A 520 7.94 2.10 -35.66
C PRO A 520 9.45 1.87 -35.68
N GLU A 521 10.17 2.68 -36.45
CA GLU A 521 11.63 2.67 -36.58
C GLU A 521 12.32 3.57 -35.53
N HIS A 522 11.53 4.28 -34.72
CA HIS A 522 12.05 4.96 -33.55
C HIS A 522 12.48 3.88 -32.55
N PRO A 523 13.70 3.95 -31.98
CA PRO A 523 14.28 2.87 -31.16
C PRO A 523 13.50 2.50 -29.88
N PHE A 524 12.30 3.06 -29.65
CA PHE A 524 11.49 3.00 -28.43
C PHE A 524 10.02 2.62 -28.66
N ALA A 525 9.73 1.98 -29.79
CA ALA A 525 8.40 1.56 -30.22
C ALA A 525 7.93 0.26 -29.54
N PHE A 526 7.37 0.33 -28.32
CA PHE A 526 6.52 -0.75 -27.77
C PHE A 526 5.07 -0.53 -28.22
N PRO A 527 4.31 -1.58 -28.60
CA PRO A 527 2.90 -1.44 -28.93
C PRO A 527 2.18 -0.79 -27.75
N LEU A 528 1.69 0.43 -27.99
CA LEU A 528 1.01 1.31 -27.04
C LEU A 528 -0.40 0.79 -26.69
N ALA A 529 -0.51 -0.50 -26.40
CA ALA A 529 -1.68 -1.08 -25.78
C ALA A 529 -1.54 -0.90 -24.26
N PRO A 530 -2.39 -0.10 -23.60
CA PRO A 530 -2.32 0.10 -22.15
C PRO A 530 -2.58 -1.18 -21.33
N HIS A 531 -2.96 -2.29 -21.99
CA HIS A 531 -3.30 -3.57 -21.38
C HIS A 531 -2.76 -4.81 -22.11
N ALA A 532 -1.88 -4.68 -23.13
CA ALA A 532 -1.25 -5.87 -23.71
C ALA A 532 -0.20 -6.40 -22.72
N ASN A 533 -0.44 -7.60 -22.20
CA ASN A 533 0.60 -8.40 -21.59
C ASN A 533 1.55 -8.86 -22.69
N ASP A 534 2.53 -8.04 -23.02
CA ASP A 534 3.61 -8.49 -23.88
C ASP A 534 4.45 -9.50 -23.11
N ALA A 535 4.84 -10.57 -23.79
CA ALA A 535 5.80 -11.55 -23.33
C ALA A 535 7.05 -10.85 -22.77
N PRO A 536 7.78 -11.48 -21.81
CA PRO A 536 9.06 -10.96 -21.40
C PRO A 536 9.91 -10.76 -22.66
N PRO A 537 10.56 -9.62 -22.78
CA PRO A 537 11.35 -9.35 -23.96
C PRO A 537 12.49 -10.33 -24.15
N LYS A 538 12.86 -10.51 -25.41
CA LYS A 538 14.07 -11.24 -25.77
C LYS A 538 15.30 -10.47 -25.28
N GLU A 539 16.23 -11.16 -24.63
CA GLU A 539 17.55 -10.61 -24.30
C GLU A 539 18.18 -9.96 -25.54
N GLY A 540 18.56 -8.68 -25.42
CA GLY A 540 19.19 -7.91 -26.51
C GLY A 540 18.30 -6.87 -27.20
N SER A 541 17.00 -6.74 -26.86
CA SER A 541 16.21 -5.59 -27.32
C SER A 541 16.67 -4.31 -26.63
N ALA A 542 16.80 -3.21 -27.38
CA ALA A 542 17.24 -1.91 -26.88
C ALA A 542 16.24 -1.32 -25.87
N TYR A 543 16.44 -1.63 -24.60
CA TYR A 543 15.60 -1.17 -23.50
C TYR A 543 15.94 0.23 -23.00
N SER A 544 16.89 0.92 -23.63
CA SER A 544 17.54 2.07 -23.02
C SER A 544 16.63 3.27 -22.79
N HIS A 545 15.44 3.37 -23.40
CA HIS A 545 14.52 4.50 -23.17
C HIS A 545 13.04 4.11 -23.33
N ILE A 546 12.31 3.86 -22.24
CA ILE A 546 10.83 3.82 -22.28
C ILE A 546 10.36 5.27 -22.49
N THR A 547 9.99 5.63 -23.71
CA THR A 547 9.52 6.98 -24.01
C THR A 547 8.07 7.16 -23.54
N GLY A 548 7.87 8.19 -22.73
CA GLY A 548 6.53 8.64 -22.37
C GLY A 548 5.85 9.41 -23.49
N ILE A 549 4.56 9.68 -23.30
CA ILE A 549 3.93 10.76 -24.05
C ILE A 549 4.43 12.11 -23.52
N TRP A 550 4.48 13.13 -24.36
CA TRP A 550 4.81 14.50 -23.99
C TRP A 550 3.64 15.15 -23.24
N LEU A 551 3.34 14.59 -22.08
CA LEU A 551 2.38 15.05 -21.10
C LEU A 551 3.03 14.95 -19.71
N HIS A 552 3.05 16.07 -19.00
CA HIS A 552 3.68 16.16 -17.68
C HIS A 552 2.77 16.89 -16.70
N ALA A 553 2.49 16.27 -15.54
CA ALA A 553 1.76 16.92 -14.45
C ALA A 553 2.72 17.88 -13.73
N LEU A 554 2.58 19.19 -13.99
CA LEU A 554 3.52 20.23 -13.58
C LEU A 554 3.28 20.73 -12.16
N SER A 555 2.02 20.98 -11.77
CA SER A 555 1.72 21.46 -10.42
C SER A 555 0.34 21.09 -9.91
N TYR A 556 0.27 21.00 -8.58
CA TYR A 556 -0.95 20.83 -7.80
C TYR A 556 -0.98 21.87 -6.69
N LYS A 557 -2.03 22.68 -6.66
CA LYS A 557 -2.25 23.69 -5.61
C LYS A 557 -3.59 23.45 -4.91
N MET A 558 -3.57 23.51 -3.58
CA MET A 558 -4.74 23.42 -2.72
C MET A 558 -4.64 24.51 -1.63
N PRO A 559 -5.04 25.76 -1.94
CA PRO A 559 -4.74 26.91 -1.10
C PRO A 559 -5.30 26.85 0.33
N ARG A 560 -6.50 26.29 0.56
CA ARG A 560 -7.09 26.23 1.91
C ARG A 560 -6.43 25.17 2.78
N LYS A 561 -5.80 24.17 2.16
CA LYS A 561 -4.98 23.16 2.82
C LYS A 561 -3.50 23.54 2.93
N ASN A 562 -3.12 24.73 2.45
CA ASN A 562 -1.74 25.20 2.39
C ASN A 562 -0.77 24.22 1.69
N LEU A 563 -1.24 23.56 0.62
CA LEU A 563 -0.43 22.64 -0.18
C LEU A 563 -0.14 23.24 -1.56
N ASN A 564 1.13 23.27 -1.93
CA ASN A 564 1.58 23.72 -3.24
C ASN A 564 2.80 22.90 -3.67
N PHE A 565 2.62 22.05 -4.68
CA PHE A 565 3.67 21.23 -5.25
C PHE A 565 3.87 21.61 -6.71
N THR A 566 5.11 21.85 -7.11
CA THR A 566 5.50 22.17 -8.50
C THR A 566 6.74 21.36 -8.86
N SER A 567 6.72 20.71 -10.02
CA SER A 567 7.87 20.00 -10.59
C SER A 567 8.65 20.89 -11.55
N ASP A 568 9.86 20.45 -11.89
CA ASP A 568 10.65 21.06 -12.94
C ASP A 568 9.99 20.80 -14.31
N TRP A 569 10.26 21.68 -15.28
CA TRP A 569 9.80 21.45 -16.64
C TRP A 569 10.55 20.24 -17.25
N PRO A 570 9.86 19.37 -18.00
CA PRO A 570 10.53 18.26 -18.67
C PRO A 570 11.39 18.76 -19.83
N GLN A 571 12.48 18.07 -20.15
CA GLN A 571 13.43 18.49 -21.20
C GLN A 571 12.78 18.76 -22.55
N TRP A 572 11.82 17.91 -22.97
CA TRP A 572 11.08 18.09 -24.24
C TRP A 572 10.26 19.38 -24.30
N ALA A 573 9.98 20.02 -23.16
CA ALA A 573 9.34 21.33 -23.06
C ALA A 573 10.37 22.47 -22.92
N ILE A 574 11.57 22.20 -22.41
CA ILE A 574 12.63 23.18 -22.18
C ILE A 574 13.45 23.44 -23.44
N GLU A 575 13.96 22.39 -24.08
CA GLU A 575 14.88 22.51 -25.23
C GLU A 575 14.36 23.43 -26.34
N PRO A 576 13.06 23.38 -26.71
CA PRO A 576 12.51 24.29 -27.70
C PRO A 576 12.42 25.75 -27.19
N THR A 577 12.20 25.95 -25.89
CA THR A 577 12.08 27.28 -25.26
C THR A 577 13.41 27.97 -24.96
N LYS A 578 14.54 27.24 -25.00
CA LYS A 578 15.91 27.78 -24.78
C LYS A 578 16.68 28.10 -26.06
N GLN A 579 16.12 27.81 -27.25
CA GLN A 579 16.74 28.13 -28.55
C GLN A 579 16.55 29.61 -28.98
N GLN A 580 16.00 30.43 -28.09
CA GLN A 580 16.08 31.89 -28.05
C GLN A 580 16.47 32.33 -26.64
#